data_AF-A0AAQ0LP27-F1
#
_entry.id   AF-A0AAQ0LP27-F1
#
_cell.length_a   1.000
_cell.length_b   1.000
_cell.length_c   1.000
_cell.angle_alpha   90.00
_cell.angle_beta   90.00
_cell.angle_gamma   90.00
#
_symmetry.space_group_name_H-M   'P 1'
#
loop_
_entity.id
_entity.type
_entity.pdbx_description
1 polymer ?
#
loop_
_entity_poly.entity_id
_entity_poly.type
_entity_poly.pdbx_seq_one_letter_code
_entity_poly.pdbx_strand_id
1 'polypeptide(L)'
;MDNTYQKNIGGYKIEVTSKEILKYYEHCSQLYSEEFIAKHEYLLAYHVAKQKYADMVCKVVANEDFFRGFLMGGKLRKGKCIKFKLKLADDIWNIFLNSTKAGYCFDAYVSGRVEIKGYYSDTIENVVLYCLNGFNENLGIGNKYQSINDLYK
;
A
#
# COMPACT_ATOMS: atom_id res chain seq x y z
N MET A 1 -27.18 1.47 11.60
CA MET A 1 -27.08 1.98 10.21
C MET A 1 -26.51 0.84 9.39
N ASP A 2 -27.27 0.30 8.44
CA ASP A 2 -26.90 -0.89 7.65
C ASP A 2 -26.85 -0.54 6.16
N ASN A 3 -26.07 0.48 5.80
CA ASN A 3 -25.88 0.82 4.39
C ASN A 3 -24.81 -0.09 3.76
N THR A 4 -25.02 -0.42 2.49
CA THR A 4 -24.02 -1.10 1.66
C THR A 4 -23.72 -0.24 0.43
N TYR A 5 -22.44 0.01 0.20
CA TYR A 5 -21.91 0.81 -0.89
C TYR A 5 -21.16 -0.08 -1.87
N GLN A 6 -21.50 0.02 -3.15
CA GLN A 6 -20.78 -0.70 -4.21
C GLN A 6 -19.85 0.27 -4.94
N LYS A 7 -18.57 -0.10 -5.09
CA LYS A 7 -17.56 0.67 -5.82
C LYS A 7 -16.91 -0.19 -6.90
N ASN A 8 -16.63 0.39 -8.06
CA ASN A 8 -15.90 -0.29 -9.13
C ASN A 8 -14.43 0.14 -9.11
N ILE A 9 -13.52 -0.78 -8.80
CA ILE A 9 -12.07 -0.51 -8.70
C ILE A 9 -11.32 -1.58 -9.47
N GLY A 10 -10.48 -1.16 -10.42
CA GLY A 10 -9.67 -2.08 -11.23
C GLY A 10 -10.49 -3.10 -12.03
N GLY A 11 -11.74 -2.79 -12.37
CA GLY A 11 -12.67 -3.71 -13.03
C GLY A 11 -13.46 -4.63 -12.09
N TYR A 12 -13.21 -4.57 -10.78
CA TYR A 12 -13.91 -5.37 -9.78
C TYR A 12 -15.00 -4.57 -9.06
N LYS A 13 -16.13 -5.22 -8.79
CA LYS A 13 -17.16 -4.71 -7.89
C LYS A 13 -16.74 -5.02 -6.46
N ILE A 14 -16.52 -3.98 -5.66
CA ILE A 14 -16.16 -4.08 -4.25
C ILE A 14 -17.33 -3.52 -3.44
N GLU A 15 -17.90 -4.36 -2.58
CA GLU A 15 -18.93 -3.97 -1.63
C GLU A 15 -18.30 -3.55 -0.31
N VAL A 16 -18.84 -2.50 0.30
CA VAL A 16 -18.42 -1.97 1.60
C VAL A 16 -19.64 -1.65 2.43
N THR A 17 -19.72 -2.21 3.63
CA THR A 17 -20.81 -1.91 4.57
C THR A 17 -20.44 -0.80 5.56
N SER A 18 -21.43 -0.13 6.16
CA SER A 18 -21.22 0.81 7.28
C SER A 18 -20.35 0.23 8.40
N LYS A 19 -20.56 -1.04 8.75
CA LYS A 19 -19.77 -1.74 9.77
C LYS A 19 -18.29 -1.89 9.37
N GLU A 20 -18.03 -2.17 8.09
CA GLU A 20 -16.66 -2.24 7.59
C GLU A 20 -15.98 -0.88 7.60
N ILE A 21 -16.71 0.21 7.30
CA ILE A 21 -16.18 1.57 7.41
C ILE A 21 -15.72 1.84 8.85
N LEU A 22 -16.58 1.59 9.84
CA LEU A 22 -16.22 1.76 11.24
C LEU A 22 -14.97 0.95 11.62
N LYS A 23 -14.92 -0.32 11.22
CA LYS A 23 -13.77 -1.19 11.51
C LYS A 23 -12.47 -0.66 10.88
N TYR A 24 -12.49 -0.26 9.62
CA TYR A 24 -11.29 0.22 8.93
C TYR A 24 -10.76 1.56 9.47
N TYR A 25 -11.62 2.36 10.12
CA TYR A 25 -11.30 3.67 10.70
C TYR A 25 -11.11 3.65 12.23
N GLU A 26 -11.24 2.48 12.88
CA GLU A 26 -11.13 2.34 14.34
C GLU A 26 -9.81 2.91 14.90
N HIS A 27 -8.70 2.67 14.19
CA HIS A 27 -7.37 3.20 14.51
C HIS A 27 -7.24 4.73 14.37
N CYS A 28 -8.20 5.37 13.71
CA CYS A 28 -8.24 6.82 13.51
C CYS A 28 -9.36 7.49 14.32
N SER A 29 -9.89 6.83 15.35
CA SER A 29 -10.96 7.35 16.21
C SER A 29 -10.63 8.69 16.89
N GLN A 30 -9.34 8.99 17.09
CA GLN A 30 -8.89 10.30 17.59
C GLN A 30 -8.97 11.42 16.53
N LEU A 31 -9.00 11.06 15.24
CA LEU A 31 -9.04 11.98 14.10
C LEU A 31 -10.44 12.12 13.52
N TYR A 32 -11.25 11.06 13.61
CA TYR A 32 -12.60 11.01 13.04
C TYR A 32 -13.59 10.53 14.09
N SER A 33 -14.53 11.39 14.46
CA SER A 33 -15.66 11.00 15.30
C SER A 33 -16.61 10.06 14.54
N GLU A 34 -17.38 9.25 15.26
CA GLU A 34 -18.41 8.41 14.64
C GLU A 34 -19.45 9.22 13.87
N GLU A 35 -19.81 10.42 14.36
CA GLU A 35 -20.69 11.35 13.65
C GLU A 35 -20.08 11.81 12.31
N PHE A 36 -18.78 12.13 12.30
CA PHE A 36 -18.07 12.45 11.07
C PHE A 36 -18.10 11.27 10.09
N ILE A 37 -17.85 10.05 10.59
CA ILE A 37 -17.86 8.84 9.76
C ILE A 37 -19.25 8.62 9.16
N ALA A 38 -20.30 8.70 9.99
CA ALA A 38 -21.69 8.54 9.56
C ALA A 38 -22.10 9.58 8.50
N LYS A 39 -21.62 10.82 8.61
CA LYS A 39 -21.91 11.89 7.64
C LYS A 39 -21.18 11.70 6.30
N HIS A 40 -20.06 10.99 6.27
CA HIS A 40 -19.19 10.86 5.10
C HIS A 40 -19.06 9.42 4.57
N GLU A 41 -19.94 8.49 4.97
CA GLU A 41 -19.84 7.07 4.63
C GLU A 41 -19.61 6.80 3.14
N TYR A 42 -20.29 7.51 2.24
CA TYR A 42 -20.12 7.30 0.80
C TYR A 42 -18.69 7.55 0.30
N LEU A 43 -18.02 8.57 0.87
CA LEU A 43 -16.63 8.90 0.57
C LEU A 43 -15.70 7.88 1.23
N LEU A 44 -15.91 7.58 2.51
CA LEU A 44 -15.08 6.64 3.27
C LEU A 44 -15.17 5.22 2.70
N ALA A 45 -16.34 4.81 2.21
CA ALA A 45 -16.55 3.55 1.49
C ALA A 45 -15.63 3.41 0.27
N TYR A 46 -15.29 4.51 -0.42
CA TYR A 46 -14.36 4.46 -1.53
C TYR A 46 -12.93 4.15 -1.08
N HIS A 47 -12.49 4.72 0.05
CA HIS A 47 -11.18 4.42 0.63
C HIS A 47 -11.10 2.98 1.11
N VAL A 48 -12.11 2.50 1.84
CA VAL A 48 -12.20 1.10 2.27
C VAL A 48 -12.24 0.16 1.07
N ALA A 49 -12.98 0.50 0.01
CA ALA A 49 -13.02 -0.30 -1.20
C ALA A 49 -11.62 -0.42 -1.87
N LYS A 50 -10.81 0.65 -1.86
CA LYS A 50 -9.42 0.58 -2.36
C LYS A 50 -8.57 -0.38 -1.51
N GLN A 51 -8.71 -0.32 -0.19
CA GLN A 51 -7.98 -1.22 0.71
C GLN A 51 -8.38 -2.68 0.48
N LYS A 52 -9.69 -2.98 0.43
CA LYS A 52 -10.21 -4.32 0.11
C LYS A 52 -9.76 -4.80 -1.27
N TYR A 53 -9.76 -3.92 -2.26
CA TYR A 53 -9.22 -4.23 -3.58
C TYR A 53 -7.73 -4.59 -3.51
N ALA A 54 -6.92 -3.81 -2.79
CA ALA A 54 -5.50 -4.08 -2.59
C ALA A 54 -5.26 -5.44 -1.91
N ASP A 55 -6.00 -5.75 -0.85
CA ASP A 55 -5.99 -7.05 -0.16
C ASP A 55 -6.34 -8.22 -1.10
N MET A 56 -7.27 -7.98 -2.02
CA MET A 56 -7.71 -8.96 -3.00
C MET A 56 -6.67 -9.20 -4.10
N VAL A 57 -6.03 -8.16 -4.65
CA VAL A 57 -5.16 -8.32 -5.84
C VAL A 57 -3.68 -8.53 -5.54
N CYS A 58 -3.20 -8.15 -4.35
CA CYS A 58 -1.82 -8.42 -3.94
C CYS A 58 -1.74 -9.85 -3.40
N LYS A 59 -1.13 -10.78 -4.15
CA LYS A 59 -1.10 -12.21 -3.80
C LYS A 59 0.25 -12.72 -3.33
N VAL A 60 1.33 -12.10 -3.79
CA VAL A 60 2.70 -12.54 -3.51
C VAL A 60 3.23 -11.79 -2.30
N VAL A 61 3.76 -12.49 -1.30
CA VAL A 61 4.50 -11.85 -0.20
C VAL A 61 5.94 -11.68 -0.65
N ALA A 62 6.40 -10.43 -0.72
CA ALA A 62 7.76 -10.09 -1.07
C ALA A 62 8.70 -10.36 0.12
N ASN A 63 9.82 -10.98 -0.20
CA ASN A 63 10.99 -11.16 0.66
C ASN A 63 12.23 -10.60 -0.06
N GLU A 64 13.41 -10.74 0.54
CA GLU A 64 14.65 -10.24 -0.07
C GLU A 64 14.90 -10.84 -1.46
N ASP A 65 14.65 -12.14 -1.65
CA ASP A 65 14.82 -12.81 -2.95
C ASP A 65 13.87 -12.28 -4.03
N PHE A 66 12.63 -11.94 -3.65
CA PHE A 66 11.71 -11.24 -4.55
C PHE A 66 12.32 -9.93 -5.05
N PHE A 67 12.89 -9.13 -4.15
CA PHE A 67 13.51 -7.85 -4.53
C PHE A 67 14.80 -8.05 -5.33
N ARG A 68 15.65 -9.01 -4.98
CA ARG A 68 16.85 -9.36 -5.77
C ARG A 68 16.47 -9.77 -7.18
N GLY A 69 15.54 -10.72 -7.33
CA GLY A 69 15.04 -11.17 -8.63
C GLY A 69 14.40 -10.03 -9.43
N PHE A 70 13.70 -9.14 -8.73
CA PHE A 70 13.10 -7.96 -9.35
C PHE A 70 14.13 -6.97 -9.90
N LEU A 71 15.22 -6.72 -9.17
CA LEU A 71 16.33 -5.86 -9.60
C LEU A 71 17.16 -6.51 -10.72
N MET A 72 17.39 -7.82 -10.64
CA MET A 72 18.11 -8.58 -11.65
C MET A 72 17.32 -8.75 -12.96
N GLY A 73 15.98 -8.83 -12.87
CA GLY A 73 15.08 -9.01 -14.00
C GLY A 73 14.99 -7.80 -14.96
N GLY A 74 15.70 -6.71 -14.65
CA GLY A 74 15.74 -5.49 -15.47
C GLY A 74 14.63 -4.50 -15.15
N LYS A 75 14.48 -3.46 -16.00
CA LYS A 75 13.49 -2.40 -15.77
C LYS A 75 12.07 -2.92 -15.98
N LEU A 76 11.20 -2.63 -15.02
CA LEU A 76 9.75 -2.71 -15.19
C LEU A 76 9.34 -2.09 -16.53
N ARG A 77 8.59 -2.81 -17.36
CA ARG A 77 8.05 -2.23 -18.60
C ARG A 77 7.19 -1.02 -18.25
N LYS A 78 7.38 0.09 -18.96
CA LYS A 78 6.61 1.33 -18.75
C LYS A 78 5.11 1.06 -18.78
N GLY A 79 4.38 1.60 -17.80
CA GLY A 79 2.95 1.38 -17.66
C GLY A 79 2.56 0.02 -17.06
N LYS A 80 3.52 -0.78 -16.60
CA LYS A 80 3.23 -1.96 -15.78
C LYS A 80 3.23 -1.61 -14.29
N CYS A 81 2.34 -2.29 -13.59
CA CYS A 81 2.18 -2.27 -12.15
C CYS A 81 2.52 -3.65 -11.60
N ILE A 82 3.42 -3.72 -10.63
CA ILE A 82 3.67 -4.92 -9.84
C ILE A 82 2.94 -4.79 -8.52
N LYS A 83 2.29 -5.87 -8.13
CA LYS A 83 1.47 -5.94 -6.92
C LYS A 83 2.00 -7.02 -6.00
N PHE A 84 2.34 -6.67 -4.78
CA PHE A 84 2.87 -7.61 -3.79
C PHE A 84 2.47 -7.19 -2.38
N LYS A 85 2.69 -8.08 -1.41
CA LYS A 85 2.53 -7.82 0.02
C LYS A 85 3.90 -7.68 0.65
N LEU A 86 4.05 -6.79 1.61
CA LEU A 86 5.24 -6.64 2.42
C LEU A 86 4.85 -6.76 3.88
N LYS A 87 5.51 -7.65 4.62
CA LYS A 87 5.29 -7.77 6.06
C LYS A 87 6.30 -6.87 6.77
N LEU A 88 5.79 -5.87 7.49
CA LEU A 88 6.59 -4.92 8.26
C LEU A 88 6.13 -4.98 9.70
N ALA A 89 6.99 -5.46 10.59
CA ALA A 89 6.62 -5.78 11.98
C ALA A 89 5.34 -6.66 12.02
N ASP A 90 4.28 -6.16 12.64
CA ASP A 90 2.99 -6.84 12.79
C ASP A 90 1.99 -6.53 11.66
N ASP A 91 2.35 -5.62 10.75
CA ASP A 91 1.49 -5.16 9.67
C ASP A 91 1.77 -5.85 8.34
N ILE A 92 0.71 -6.03 7.55
CA ILE A 92 0.78 -6.47 6.17
C ILE A 92 0.41 -5.30 5.27
N TRP A 93 1.36 -4.88 4.45
CA TRP A 93 1.19 -3.80 3.49
C TRP A 93 1.00 -4.36 2.08
N ASN A 94 -0.05 -3.96 1.41
CA ASN A 94 -0.30 -4.24 0.00
C ASN A 94 0.32 -3.12 -0.84
N ILE A 95 1.14 -3.50 -1.81
CA ILE A 95 2.06 -2.63 -2.52
C ILE A 95 1.69 -2.60 -3.99
N PHE A 96 1.55 -1.39 -4.55
CA PHE A 96 1.41 -1.15 -5.98
C PHE A 96 2.63 -0.36 -6.44
N LEU A 97 3.56 -1.04 -7.11
CA LEU A 97 4.73 -0.42 -7.72
C LEU A 97 4.47 -0.17 -9.19
N ASN A 98 4.45 1.09 -9.61
CA ASN A 98 4.17 1.51 -10.97
C ASN A 98 5.40 2.12 -11.63
N SER A 99 5.66 1.74 -12.89
CA SER A 99 6.62 2.44 -13.74
C SER A 99 5.91 3.47 -14.60
N THR A 100 6.31 4.73 -14.47
CA THR A 100 5.79 5.88 -15.22
C THR A 100 6.78 6.34 -16.28
N LYS A 101 6.46 7.40 -17.03
CA LYS A 101 7.41 8.03 -17.95
C LYS A 101 8.56 8.73 -17.22
N ALA A 102 8.29 9.28 -16.04
CA ALA A 102 9.23 10.09 -15.27
C ALA A 102 10.10 9.25 -14.33
N GLY A 103 9.59 8.11 -13.86
CA GLY A 103 10.29 7.28 -12.89
C GLY A 103 9.39 6.16 -12.36
N TYR A 104 9.54 5.87 -11.08
CA TYR A 104 8.81 4.83 -10.38
C TYR A 104 8.01 5.44 -9.23
N CYS A 105 6.74 5.09 -9.12
CA CYS A 105 5.92 5.44 -7.98
C CYS A 105 5.39 4.20 -7.29
N PHE A 106 5.11 4.36 -6.01
CA PHE A 106 4.70 3.32 -5.12
C PHE A 106 3.52 3.81 -4.28
N ASP A 107 2.46 3.00 -4.22
CA ASP A 107 1.35 3.16 -3.26
C ASP A 107 1.32 1.94 -2.33
N ALA A 108 1.32 2.21 -1.02
CA ALA A 108 1.20 1.24 0.06
C ALA A 108 -0.17 1.34 0.72
N TYR A 109 -0.74 0.20 1.05
CA TYR A 109 -2.09 0.07 1.61
C TYR A 109 -2.04 -0.93 2.76
N VAL A 110 -2.24 -0.51 4.00
CA VAL A 110 -2.25 -1.48 5.12
C VAL A 110 -3.50 -2.34 5.05
N SER A 111 -3.32 -3.65 5.19
CA SER A 111 -4.42 -4.59 5.24
C SER A 111 -5.34 -4.29 6.42
N GLY A 112 -6.65 -4.20 6.16
CA GLY A 112 -7.66 -4.03 7.22
C GLY A 112 -7.78 -2.65 7.87
N ARG A 113 -6.97 -1.65 7.49
CA ARG A 113 -7.09 -0.28 8.02
C ARG A 113 -6.88 0.80 6.96
N VAL A 114 -7.44 1.99 7.15
CA VAL A 114 -7.21 3.11 6.23
C VAL A 114 -5.90 3.81 6.57
N GLU A 115 -4.81 3.20 6.12
CA GLU A 115 -3.49 3.82 6.13
C GLU A 115 -2.85 3.64 4.75
N ILE A 116 -2.24 4.72 4.28
CA ILE A 116 -1.65 4.80 2.94
C ILE A 116 -0.28 5.46 3.05
N LYS A 117 0.70 4.89 2.36
CA LYS A 117 2.01 5.52 2.13
C LYS A 117 2.25 5.63 0.64
N GLY A 118 2.93 6.69 0.23
CA GLY A 118 3.24 6.94 -1.17
C GLY A 118 4.67 7.41 -1.32
N TYR A 119 5.35 6.96 -2.36
CA TYR A 119 6.71 7.41 -2.65
C TYR A 119 6.96 7.46 -4.16
N TYR A 120 7.82 8.39 -4.57
CA TYR A 120 8.25 8.54 -5.94
C TYR A 120 9.78 8.64 -5.98
N SER A 121 10.39 7.97 -6.96
CA SER A 121 11.80 8.16 -7.28
C SER A 121 12.07 7.93 -8.76
N ASP A 122 13.13 8.55 -9.27
CA ASP A 122 13.56 8.37 -10.66
C ASP A 122 14.22 7.00 -10.89
N THR A 123 14.69 6.35 -9.81
CA THR A 123 15.35 5.04 -9.85
C THR A 123 14.53 3.97 -9.13
N ILE A 124 14.66 2.73 -9.61
CA ILE A 124 13.94 1.60 -9.01
C ILE A 124 14.59 1.19 -7.69
N GLU A 125 15.91 1.35 -7.60
CA GLU A 125 16.72 1.04 -6.43
C GLU A 125 16.26 1.84 -5.22
N ASN A 126 16.00 3.14 -5.40
CA ASN A 126 15.52 4.00 -4.32
C ASN A 126 14.13 3.59 -3.83
N VAL A 127 13.22 3.24 -4.74
CA VAL A 127 11.88 2.79 -4.35
C VAL A 127 11.94 1.45 -3.61
N VAL A 128 12.79 0.53 -4.07
CA VAL A 128 13.01 -0.77 -3.39
C VAL A 128 13.62 -0.55 -2.01
N LEU A 129 14.62 0.32 -1.87
CA LEU A 129 15.22 0.67 -0.58
C LEU A 129 14.20 1.29 0.38
N TYR A 130 13.34 2.19 -0.10
CA TYR A 130 12.28 2.77 0.70
C TYR A 130 11.31 1.71 1.23
N CYS A 131 10.96 0.72 0.40
CA CYS A 131 10.12 -0.42 0.82
C CYS A 131 10.84 -1.28 1.88
N LEU A 132 12.09 -1.68 1.62
CA LEU A 132 12.86 -2.55 2.51
C LEU A 132 13.15 -1.93 3.88
N ASN A 133 13.27 -0.61 3.92
CA ASN A 133 13.43 0.14 5.16
C ASN A 133 12.08 0.49 5.83
N GLY A 134 10.98 -0.13 5.41
CA GLY A 134 9.69 0.02 6.07
C GLY A 134 9.09 1.42 5.94
N PHE A 135 9.31 2.09 4.81
CA PHE A 135 8.84 3.45 4.55
C PHE A 135 9.41 4.49 5.53
N ASN A 136 10.63 4.24 6.03
CA ASN A 136 11.27 5.11 7.00
C ASN A 136 11.50 6.51 6.43
N GLU A 137 10.75 7.48 6.97
CA GLU A 137 10.90 8.92 6.70
C GLU A 137 11.60 9.64 7.86
N ASN A 138 11.90 8.93 8.95
CA ASN A 138 12.49 9.51 10.15
C ASN A 138 14.01 9.52 10.04
N LEU A 139 14.58 10.72 9.88
CA LEU A 139 16.03 10.93 9.81
C LEU A 139 16.78 10.52 11.09
N GLY A 140 16.08 10.42 12.23
CA GLY A 140 16.65 9.96 13.50
C GLY A 140 16.71 8.43 13.66
N ILE A 141 16.06 7.67 12.77
CA ILE A 141 16.11 6.21 12.78
C ILE A 141 16.94 5.75 11.58
N GLY A 142 18.03 5.02 11.84
CA GLY A 142 18.91 4.51 10.79
C GLY A 142 18.20 3.47 9.92
N ASN A 143 18.41 3.56 8.60
CA ASN A 143 17.95 2.54 7.66
C ASN A 143 18.71 1.21 7.86
N LYS A 144 17.98 0.10 7.77
CA LYS A 144 18.55 -1.25 7.78
C LYS A 144 19.42 -1.49 6.53
N TYR A 145 18.95 -1.02 5.37
CA TYR A 145 19.66 -1.08 4.10
C TYR A 145 20.05 0.34 3.69
N GLN A 146 21.36 0.62 3.62
CA GLN A 146 21.90 1.91 3.19
C GLN A 146 22.05 1.97 1.68
N SER A 147 22.27 0.81 1.06
CA SER A 147 22.40 0.65 -0.38
C SER A 147 21.80 -0.68 -0.83
N ILE A 148 21.51 -0.79 -2.13
CA ILE A 148 20.99 -2.04 -2.68
C ILE A 148 21.98 -3.20 -2.56
N ASN A 149 23.28 -2.90 -2.43
CA ASN A 149 24.33 -3.90 -2.21
C ASN A 149 24.18 -4.60 -0.86
N ASP A 150 23.53 -3.97 0.12
CA ASP A 150 23.27 -4.58 1.42
C ASP A 150 22.25 -5.73 1.31
N LEU A 151 21.48 -5.82 0.22
CA LEU A 151 20.66 -6.99 -0.06
C LEU A 151 21.48 -8.21 -0.47
N TYR A 152 22.74 -8.08 -0.86
CA TYR A 152 23.53 -9.21 -1.40
C TYR A 152 24.65 -9.66 -0.45
N LYS A 153 24.73 -9.06 0.74
CA LYS A 153 25.62 -9.47 1.83
C LYS A 153 25.00 -10.62 2.60
#